data_AF-A0A7U1BKU8-F1
#
_entry.id   AF-A0A7U1BKU8-F1
#
_cell.length_a   1.000
_cell.length_b   1.000
_cell.length_c   1.000
_cell.angle_alpha   90.00
_cell.angle_beta   90.00
_cell.angle_gamma   90.00
#
_symmetry.space_group_name_H-M   'P 1'
#
loop_
_entity.id
_entity.type
_entity.pdbx_description
1 polymer ?
#
loop_
_entity_poly.entity_id
_entity_poly.type
_entity_poly.pdbx_seq_one_letter_code
_entity_poly.pdbx_strand_id
1 'polypeptide(L)'
;GATVAVKQVKRCSKNHLASRQSFWAELNVARLDHNNVVHIVAASTCTPTSQDSLGTIIMEYAGNCTLHHIIYGTGYLTENNDCLKCDHGFLSTAQ
;
A
#
# COMPACT_ATOMS: atom_id res chain seq x y z
N GLY A 1 -14.21 -0.10 13.17
CA GLY A 1 -13.16 -0.90 12.50
C GLY A 1 -12.01 0.01 12.16
N ALA A 2 -10.79 -0.52 12.06
CA ALA A 2 -9.62 0.25 11.62
C ALA A 2 -9.59 0.36 10.10
N THR A 3 -9.22 1.52 9.57
CA THR A 3 -9.03 1.74 8.12
C THR A 3 -7.70 1.15 7.68
N VAL A 4 -7.70 0.38 6.59
CA VAL A 4 -6.51 -0.29 6.05
C VAL A 4 -6.47 -0.17 4.54
N ALA A 5 -5.27 -0.19 3.97
CA ALA A 5 -5.06 -0.34 2.54
C ALA A 5 -4.98 -1.84 2.18
N VAL A 6 -5.60 -2.22 1.06
CA VAL A 6 -5.63 -3.62 0.60
C VAL A 6 -5.05 -3.70 -0.80
N LYS A 7 -3.97 -4.46 -0.96
CA LYS A 7 -3.35 -4.77 -2.25
C LYS A 7 -3.72 -6.18 -2.67
N GLN A 8 -4.48 -6.33 -3.75
CA GLN A 8 -4.75 -7.63 -4.38
C GLN A 8 -3.70 -7.90 -5.46
N VAL A 9 -2.93 -8.97 -5.29
CA VAL A 9 -1.83 -9.32 -6.21
C VAL A 9 -2.35 -10.31 -7.24
N LYS A 10 -2.47 -9.90 -8.49
CA LYS A 10 -2.92 -10.79 -9.58
C LYS A 10 -1.92 -11.89 -9.84
N ARG A 11 -2.41 -13.06 -10.24
CA ARG A 11 -1.55 -14.14 -10.67
C ARG A 11 -0.95 -13.82 -12.04
N CYS A 12 0.36 -13.95 -12.21
CA CYS A 12 0.98 -13.85 -13.53
C CYS A 12 1.01 -15.23 -14.20
N SER A 13 0.48 -15.35 -15.42
CA SER A 13 0.52 -16.56 -16.24
C SER A 13 1.82 -16.78 -17.00
N LYS A 14 2.56 -15.70 -17.30
CA LYS A 14 3.82 -15.77 -18.06
C LYS A 14 4.97 -16.37 -17.25
N ASN A 15 5.03 -16.09 -15.94
CA ASN A 15 6.03 -16.66 -15.05
C ASN A 15 5.47 -16.79 -13.62
N HIS A 16 4.84 -17.93 -13.35
CA HIS A 16 4.22 -18.23 -12.06
C HIS A 16 5.23 -18.25 -10.91
N LEU A 17 6.45 -18.76 -11.15
CA LEU A 17 7.47 -18.88 -10.11
C LEU A 17 7.99 -17.50 -9.68
N ALA A 18 8.35 -16.67 -10.66
CA ALA A 18 8.81 -15.31 -10.38
C ALA A 18 7.71 -14.49 -9.68
N SER A 19 6.46 -14.59 -10.12
CA SER A 19 5.33 -13.89 -9.49
C SER A 19 5.14 -14.29 -8.03
N ARG A 20 5.26 -15.59 -7.71
CA ARG A 20 5.18 -16.07 -6.32
C ARG A 20 6.39 -15.64 -5.50
N GLN A 21 7.60 -15.70 -6.06
CA GLN A 21 8.82 -15.27 -5.38
C GLN A 21 8.81 -13.77 -5.09
N SER A 22 8.42 -12.93 -6.06
CA SER A 22 8.27 -11.49 -5.86
C SER A 22 7.23 -11.17 -4.80
N PHE A 23 6.12 -11.90 -4.76
CA PHE A 23 5.12 -11.75 -3.70
C PHE A 23 5.70 -12.03 -2.31
N TRP A 24 6.40 -13.16 -2.13
CA TRP A 24 7.06 -13.45 -0.85
C TRP A 24 8.15 -12.43 -0.51
N ALA A 25 8.89 -11.94 -1.50
CA ALA A 25 9.89 -10.91 -1.30
C ALA A 25 9.27 -9.58 -0.84
N GLU A 26 8.10 -9.22 -1.34
CA GLU A 26 7.35 -8.04 -0.88
C GLU A 26 6.97 -8.17 0.60
N LEU A 27 6.60 -9.36 1.06
CA LEU A 27 6.29 -9.64 2.47
C LEU A 27 7.51 -9.53 3.40
N ASN A 28 8.74 -9.43 2.89
CA ASN A 28 9.90 -9.19 3.75
C ASN A 28 9.79 -7.85 4.51
N VAL A 29 9.04 -6.87 3.98
CA VAL A 29 8.78 -5.59 4.67
C VAL A 29 7.99 -5.78 5.96
N ALA A 30 7.24 -6.88 6.13
CA ALA A 30 6.53 -7.19 7.38
C ALA A 30 7.47 -7.36 8.58
N ARG A 31 8.78 -7.50 8.34
CA ARG A 31 9.82 -7.58 9.37
C ARG A 31 10.45 -6.22 9.67
N LEU A 32 10.11 -5.18 8.91
CA LEU A 32 10.58 -3.83 9.12
C LEU A 32 9.55 -3.10 9.98
N ASP A 33 9.99 -2.63 11.13
CA ASP A 33 9.17 -1.83 12.04
C ASP A 33 9.82 -0.45 12.17
N HIS A 34 9.32 0.51 11.39
CA HIS A 34 9.84 1.87 11.37
C HIS A 34 8.75 2.85 10.94
N ASN A 35 8.70 4.03 11.56
CA ASN A 35 7.64 5.03 11.35
C ASN A 35 7.47 5.50 9.90
N ASN A 36 8.53 5.41 9.09
CA ASN A 36 8.54 5.81 7.69
C ASN A 36 8.31 4.63 6.72
N VAL A 37 8.00 3.44 7.24
CA VAL A 37 7.70 2.23 6.47
C VAL A 37 6.26 1.83 6.76
N VAL A 38 5.47 1.63 5.71
CA VAL A 38 4.09 1.19 5.84
C VAL A 38 4.05 -0.22 6.41
N HIS A 39 3.38 -0.39 7.56
CA HIS A 39 3.31 -1.68 8.25
C HIS A 39 2.34 -2.65 7.54
N ILE A 40 2.78 -3.90 7.32
CA ILE A 40 1.89 -5.00 6.90
C ILE A 40 1.13 -5.56 8.11
N VAL A 41 -0.19 -5.39 8.11
CA VAL A 41 -1.08 -5.90 9.18
C VAL A 41 -1.31 -7.39 9.03
N ALA A 42 -1.54 -7.85 7.80
CA ALA A 42 -1.79 -9.25 7.49
C ALA A 42 -1.54 -9.52 6.00
N ALA A 43 -1.28 -10.77 5.65
CA ALA A 43 -1.21 -11.21 4.27
C ALA A 43 -1.84 -12.59 4.12
N SER A 44 -2.41 -12.86 2.94
CA SER A 44 -2.94 -14.16 2.57
C SER A 44 -2.39 -14.61 1.22
N THR A 45 -2.18 -15.92 1.09
CA THR A 45 -1.88 -16.63 -0.18
C THR A 45 -3.07 -17.42 -0.69
N CYS A 46 -4.23 -17.29 -0.03
CA CYS A 46 -5.46 -18.03 -0.30
C CYS A 46 -6.43 -17.13 -1.07
N THR A 47 -6.76 -17.56 -2.28
CA THR A 47 -7.93 -17.08 -3.00
C THR A 47 -8.93 -18.23 -3.10
N PRO A 48 -10.22 -18.01 -2.76
CA PRO A 48 -11.26 -18.96 -3.16
C PRO A 48 -11.18 -19.14 -4.67
N THR A 49 -11.41 -20.36 -5.15
CA THR A 49 -11.21 -20.88 -6.53
C THR A 49 -11.79 -20.00 -7.65
N SER A 50 -12.57 -18.97 -7.35
CA SER A 50 -13.15 -17.99 -8.27
C SER A 50 -12.31 -16.72 -8.51
N GLN A 51 -11.19 -16.49 -7.82
CA GLN A 51 -10.39 -15.26 -7.98
C GLN A 51 -8.98 -15.53 -8.52
N ASP A 52 -8.63 -14.90 -9.66
CA ASP A 52 -7.30 -14.94 -10.29
C ASP A 52 -6.28 -14.02 -9.56
N SER A 53 -6.16 -14.22 -8.25
CA SER A 53 -5.20 -13.53 -7.41
C SER A 53 -4.27 -14.53 -6.74
N LEU A 54 -2.99 -14.16 -6.68
CA LEU A 54 -1.92 -14.88 -6.01
C LEU A 54 -1.99 -14.69 -4.49
N GLY A 55 -2.53 -13.55 -4.04
CA GLY A 55 -2.65 -13.24 -2.62
C GLY A 55 -3.14 -11.82 -2.37
N THR A 56 -3.44 -11.55 -1.11
CA THR A 56 -3.87 -10.23 -0.64
C THR A 56 -2.92 -9.76 0.46
N ILE A 57 -2.51 -8.50 0.39
CA ILE A 57 -1.72 -7.83 1.42
C ILE A 57 -2.60 -6.75 2.04
N ILE A 58 -2.73 -6.79 3.36
CA ILE A 58 -3.42 -5.80 4.17
C ILE A 58 -2.35 -5.01 4.89
N MET A 59 -2.36 -3.69 4.69
CA MET A 59 -1.34 -2.80 5.21
C MET A 59 -1.98 -1.54 5.78
N GLU A 60 -1.21 -0.82 6.57
CA GLU A 60 -1.60 0.48 7.09
C GLU A 60 -2.02 1.43 5.94
N TYR A 61 -3.05 2.23 6.20
CA TYR A 61 -3.48 3.27 5.27
C TYR A 61 -2.69 4.56 5.53
N ALA A 62 -1.72 4.86 4.67
CA ALA A 62 -0.83 6.02 4.80
C ALA A 62 -1.37 7.32 4.18
N GLY A 63 -2.66 7.36 3.81
CA GLY A 63 -3.29 8.49 3.13
C GLY A 63 -3.69 8.20 1.67
N ASN A 64 -4.26 9.21 1.01
CA ASN A 64 -4.84 9.10 -0.32
C ASN A 64 -3.91 9.51 -1.47
N CYS A 65 -2.72 10.03 -1.17
CA CYS A 65 -1.74 10.45 -2.16
C CYS A 65 -0.36 9.87 -1.87
N THR A 66 0.44 9.72 -2.92
CA THR A 66 1.85 9.33 -2.79
C THR A 66 2.73 10.55 -3.00
N LEU A 67 3.98 10.49 -2.55
CA LEU A 67 4.94 11.57 -2.79
C LEU A 67 5.10 11.90 -4.29
N HIS A 68 5.04 10.89 -5.15
CA HIS A 68 5.05 11.08 -6.60
C HIS A 68 3.86 11.94 -7.08
N HIS A 69 2.66 11.71 -6.55
CA HIS A 69 1.50 12.55 -6.86
C HIS A 69 1.69 13.99 -6.38
N ILE A 70 2.33 14.20 -5.24
CA ILE A 70 2.58 15.55 -4.70
C ILE A 70 3.62 16.31 -5.55
N ILE A 71 4.70 15.65 -5.95
CA ILE A 71 5.80 16.29 -6.70
C ILE A 71 5.46 16.49 -8.18
N TYR A 72 4.81 15.49 -8.80
CA TYR A 72 4.60 15.46 -10.26
C TYR A 72 3.13 15.57 -10.67
N GLY A 73 2.19 15.57 -9.74
CA GLY A 73 0.78 15.81 -10.03
C GLY A 73 0.54 17.27 -10.38
N THR A 74 0.63 17.61 -11.65
CA THR A 74 0.24 18.93 -12.17
C THR A 74 -1.27 19.14 -12.00
N GLY A 75 -1.69 19.82 -10.92
CA GLY A 75 -2.99 20.50 -10.83
C GLY A 75 -4.12 19.77 -10.09
N TYR A 76 -4.08 19.73 -8.75
CA TYR A 76 -5.23 19.41 -7.90
C TYR A 76 -6.20 20.60 -7.73
N LEU A 77 -6.45 21.40 -8.77
CA LEU A 77 -7.33 22.57 -8.71
C LEU A 77 -8.76 22.32 -9.18
N THR A 78 -9.29 21.10 -9.10
CA THR A 78 -10.73 20.90 -9.33
C THR A 78 -11.26 19.69 -8.57
N GLU A 79 -12.05 20.01 -7.54
CA GLU A 79 -13.16 19.21 -7.00
C GLU A 79 -12.85 17.80 -6.44
N ASN A 80 -12.11 17.75 -5.33
CA ASN A 80 -12.62 17.08 -4.12
C ASN A 80 -11.72 17.41 -2.93
N ASN A 81 -12.26 18.17 -1.99
CA ASN A 81 -11.56 18.77 -0.85
C ASN A 81 -11.19 17.77 0.27
N ASP A 82 -10.95 16.50 -0.06
CA ASP A 82 -10.56 15.45 0.90
C ASP A 82 -9.07 15.09 0.81
N CYS A 83 -8.38 15.49 -0.27
CA CYS A 83 -6.94 15.23 -0.47
C CYS A 83 -6.03 16.34 0.04
N LEU A 84 -6.55 17.56 0.23
CA LEU A 84 -5.77 18.72 0.63
C LEU A 84 -5.93 19.11 2.11
N LYS A 85 -6.67 18.33 2.91
CA LYS A 85 -6.46 18.32 4.36
C LYS A 85 -5.23 17.49 4.69
N CYS A 86 -4.09 17.90 4.14
CA CYS A 86 -2.82 17.64 4.77
C CYS A 86 -2.86 18.47 6.06
N ASP A 87 -3.35 17.89 7.15
CA ASP A 87 -3.26 18.51 8.45
C ASP A 87 -1.81 18.92 8.66
N HIS A 88 -1.63 20.22 8.85
CA HIS A 88 -0.37 20.92 9.09
C HIS A 88 0.17 20.55 10.48
N GLY A 89 0.37 19.26 10.75
CA GLY A 89 0.48 18.72 12.10
C GLY A 89 1.50 17.60 12.31
N PHE A 90 2.32 17.23 11.32
CA PHE A 90 3.34 16.17 11.50
C PHE A 90 4.76 16.55 11.04
N LEU A 91 5.10 17.85 11.15
CA LEU A 91 6.49 18.29 11.23
C LEU A 91 6.76 18.94 12.59
N SER A 92 6.53 18.18 13.66
CA SER A 92 7.31 18.35 14.90
C SER A 92 8.35 17.24 14.93
N THR A 93 9.46 17.48 14.25
CA THR A 93 10.74 16.96 14.71
C THR A 93 11.00 17.60 16.08
N ALA A 94 10.67 16.88 17.15
CA ALA A 94 11.20 17.17 18.47
C ALA A 94 12.43 16.27 18.69
N GLN A 95 13.47 16.95 19.14
CA GLN A 95 14.86 16.60 19.44
C GLN A 95 15.14 15.21 20.02
#